data_AF-A0AAP4FVT3-F1
#
_entry.id   AF-A0AAP4FVT3-F1
#
_cell.length_a   1.000
_cell.length_b   1.000
_cell.length_c   1.000
_cell.angle_alpha   90.00
_cell.angle_beta   90.00
_cell.angle_gamma   90.00
#
_symmetry.space_group_name_H-M   'P 1'
#
loop_
_entity.id
_entity.type
_entity.pdbx_description
1 polymer ?
#
loop_
_entity_poly.entity_id
_entity_poly.type
_entity_poly.pdbx_seq_one_letter_code
_entity_poly.pdbx_strand_id
1 'polypeptide(L)'
;MSQLPTRRYGAYLRKMAIDGYITYTDTADIKAFTKELSIIGRNINQIAKRINAGGTAYQADMDEIRERLDEIWQLQRRILSSQR
;
A
#
# COMPACT_ATOMS: atom_id res chain seq x y z
N MET A 1 -16.94 -20.00 -16.81
CA MET A 1 -16.64 -20.32 -15.40
C MET A 1 -15.13 -20.32 -15.18
N SER A 2 -14.46 -19.17 -15.29
CA SER A 2 -12.99 -19.04 -15.11
C SER A 2 -12.65 -17.88 -14.19
N GLN A 3 -13.45 -17.69 -13.13
CA GLN A 3 -13.32 -16.55 -12.21
C GLN A 3 -12.09 -16.65 -11.28
N LEU A 4 -11.36 -17.77 -11.29
CA LEU A 4 -10.11 -17.94 -10.56
C LEU A 4 -9.11 -18.78 -11.36
N PRO A 5 -7.80 -18.54 -11.23
CA PRO A 5 -6.74 -19.41 -11.74
C PRO A 5 -6.59 -20.65 -10.84
N THR A 6 -7.70 -21.33 -10.52
CA THR A 6 -7.69 -22.51 -9.66
C THR A 6 -7.74 -23.76 -10.54
N ARG A 7 -6.59 -24.43 -10.67
CA ARG A 7 -6.43 -25.66 -11.48
C ARG A 7 -7.15 -26.88 -10.88
N ARG A 8 -7.74 -26.75 -9.68
CA ARG A 8 -8.39 -27.82 -8.90
C ARG A 8 -9.76 -27.38 -8.37
N TYR A 9 -10.83 -27.92 -8.97
CA TYR A 9 -12.23 -27.61 -8.64
C TYR A 9 -12.61 -27.79 -7.17
N GLY A 10 -12.01 -28.76 -6.46
CA GLY A 10 -12.31 -28.97 -5.03
C GLY A 10 -11.87 -27.82 -4.11
N ALA A 11 -10.80 -27.10 -4.47
CA ALA A 11 -10.37 -25.92 -3.70
C ALA A 11 -11.32 -24.74 -3.92
N TYR A 12 -11.84 -24.59 -5.14
CA TYR A 12 -12.85 -23.60 -5.48
C TYR A 12 -14.15 -23.82 -4.70
N LEU A 13 -14.69 -25.04 -4.70
CA LEU A 13 -15.95 -25.36 -4.02
C LEU A 13 -15.86 -25.18 -2.50
N ARG A 14 -14.75 -25.60 -1.88
CA ARG A 14 -14.53 -25.36 -0.44
C ARG A 14 -14.49 -23.87 -0.11
N LYS A 15 -13.85 -23.06 -0.96
CA LYS A 15 -13.77 -21.63 -0.72
C LYS A 15 -15.11 -20.92 -0.97
N MET A 16 -15.88 -21.34 -1.98
CA MET A 16 -17.24 -20.85 -2.20
C MET A 16 -18.19 -21.20 -1.05
N ALA A 17 -18.07 -22.40 -0.48
CA ALA A 17 -18.89 -22.83 0.65
C ALA A 17 -18.63 -22.03 1.94
N ILE A 18 -17.44 -21.43 2.07
CA ILE A 18 -17.06 -20.59 3.22
C ILE A 18 -17.39 -19.12 2.96
N ASP A 19 -16.96 -18.59 1.80
CA ASP A 19 -16.98 -17.15 1.52
C ASP A 19 -18.30 -16.70 0.85
N GLY A 20 -19.14 -17.63 0.38
CA GLY A 20 -20.40 -17.37 -0.33
C GLY A 20 -20.20 -16.90 -1.77
N TYR A 21 -19.35 -15.90 -2.00
CA TYR A 21 -18.93 -15.39 -3.31
C TYR A 21 -17.42 -15.15 -3.36
N ILE A 22 -16.75 -15.65 -4.40
CA ILE A 22 -15.33 -15.36 -4.64
C ILE A 22 -15.19 -14.34 -5.77
N THR A 23 -14.93 -13.09 -5.41
CA THR A 23 -14.57 -12.02 -6.35
C THR A 23 -13.06 -11.88 -6.42
N TYR A 24 -12.50 -11.95 -7.63
CA TYR A 24 -11.08 -11.66 -7.85
C TYR A 24 -10.90 -10.16 -8.05
N THR A 25 -10.46 -9.46 -7.00
CA THR A 25 -10.10 -8.04 -7.09
C THR A 25 -8.59 -7.95 -7.25
N ASP A 26 -8.12 -7.35 -8.34
CA ASP A 26 -6.70 -7.02 -8.47
C ASP A 26 -6.33 -5.96 -7.42
N THR A 27 -5.41 -6.33 -6.54
CA THR A 27 -4.96 -5.50 -5.41
C THR A 27 -3.52 -5.02 -5.58
N ALA A 28 -2.94 -5.15 -6.78
CA ALA A 28 -1.57 -4.74 -7.06
C ALA A 28 -1.32 -3.28 -6.69
N ASP A 29 -2.23 -2.37 -7.07
CA ASP A 29 -2.09 -0.94 -6.77
C ASP A 29 -2.21 -0.65 -5.26
N ILE A 30 -3.07 -1.37 -4.53
CA ILE A 30 -3.22 -1.25 -3.07
C ILE A 30 -1.94 -1.73 -2.36
N LYS A 31 -1.32 -2.79 -2.85
CA LYS A 31 -0.03 -3.27 -2.32
C LYS A 31 1.09 -2.28 -2.58
N ALA A 32 1.14 -1.66 -3.76
CA ALA A 32 2.09 -0.60 -4.08
C ALA A 32 1.91 0.59 -3.11
N PHE A 33 0.67 1.03 -2.89
CA PHE A 33 0.36 2.10 -1.94
C PHE A 33 0.80 1.81 -0.51
N THR A 34 0.54 0.59 -0.04
CA THR A 34 0.92 0.17 1.32
C THR A 34 2.44 0.16 1.50
N LYS A 35 3.20 -0.19 0.45
CA LYS A 35 4.66 -0.17 0.44
C LYS A 35 5.20 1.26 0.56
N GLU A 36 4.66 2.20 -0.20
CA GLU A 36 5.06 3.61 -0.13
C GLU A 36 4.77 4.21 1.26
N LEU A 37 3.59 3.95 1.82
CA LEU A 37 3.26 4.36 3.19
C LEU A 37 4.24 3.81 4.23
N SER A 38 4.69 2.56 4.07
CA SER A 38 5.66 1.94 4.98
C SER A 38 7.05 2.59 4.89
N ILE A 39 7.46 3.08 3.72
CA ILE A 39 8.71 3.83 3.55
C ILE A 39 8.62 5.16 4.29
N ILE A 40 7.52 5.90 4.13
CA ILE A 40 7.32 7.18 4.84
C ILE A 40 7.31 6.98 6.36
N GLY A 41 6.59 5.97 6.85
CA GLY A 41 6.55 5.68 8.29
C GLY A 41 7.95 5.42 8.87
N ARG A 42 8.84 4.80 8.09
CA ARG A 42 10.24 4.60 8.48
C ARG A 42 11.04 5.91 8.50
N ASN A 43 10.89 6.76 7.48
CA ASN A 43 11.56 8.07 7.42
C ASN A 43 11.10 9.00 8.56
N ILE A 44 9.80 9.07 8.83
CA ILE A 44 9.25 9.84 9.97
C ILE A 44 9.84 9.33 11.29
N ASN A 45 9.91 8.01 11.48
CA ASN A 45 10.48 7.43 12.69
C ASN A 45 11.99 7.73 12.82
N GLN A 46 12.72 7.79 11.71
CA GLN A 46 14.13 8.18 11.70
C GLN A 46 14.33 9.63 12.13
N ILE A 47 13.47 10.53 11.66
CA ILE A 47 13.47 11.94 12.07
C ILE A 47 13.11 12.09 13.54
N ALA A 48 12.07 11.39 14.00
CA ALA A 48 11.69 11.37 15.42
C ALA A 48 12.84 10.87 16.31
N LYS A 49 13.53 9.79 15.93
CA LYS A 49 14.70 9.28 16.66
C LYS A 49 15.84 10.29 16.72
N ARG A 50 16.13 11.01 15.63
CA ARG A 50 17.18 12.05 15.60
C ARG A 50 16.85 13.26 16.46
N ILE A 51 15.60 13.74 16.40
CA ILE A 51 15.12 14.83 17.26
C ILE A 51 15.23 14.42 18.73
N ASN A 52 14.79 13.20 19.06
CA ASN A 52 14.90 12.66 20.42
C ASN A 52 16.35 12.49 20.89
N ALA A 53 17.31 12.33 19.96
CA ALA A 53 18.73 12.25 20.26
C ALA A 53 19.42 13.63 20.39
N GLY A 54 18.67 14.74 20.30
CA GLY A 54 19.21 16.10 20.43
C GLY A 54 19.78 16.71 19.14
N GLY A 55 19.53 16.08 17.98
CA GLY A 55 19.90 16.64 16.69
C GLY A 55 18.94 17.74 16.23
N THR A 56 19.46 18.78 15.56
CA THR A 56 18.64 19.81 14.90
C THR A 56 17.92 19.20 13.68
N ALA A 57 16.61 19.45 13.54
CA ALA A 57 15.85 19.03 12.36
C ALA A 57 16.37 19.78 11.13
N TYR A 58 16.94 19.04 10.16
CA TYR A 58 17.46 19.63 8.94
C TYR A 58 16.33 19.82 7.92
N GLN A 59 16.37 20.94 7.20
CA GLN A 59 15.48 21.27 6.09
C GLN A 59 15.39 20.12 5.07
N ALA A 60 16.51 19.42 4.83
CA ALA A 60 16.60 18.28 3.92
C ALA A 60 15.71 17.09 4.32
N ASP A 61 15.59 16.78 5.61
CA ASP A 61 14.73 15.70 6.11
C ASP A 61 13.24 16.05 5.89
N MET A 62 12.90 17.34 6.02
CA MET A 62 11.55 17.87 5.77
C MET A 62 11.23 17.89 4.27
N ASP A 63 12.20 18.20 3.43
CA ASP A 63 12.06 18.20 1.97
C ASP A 63 11.86 16.77 1.45
N GLU A 64 12.60 15.78 1.98
CA GLU A 64 12.42 14.35 1.65
C GLU A 64 11.01 13.85 2.05
N ILE A 65 10.53 14.20 3.26
CA ILE A 65 9.14 13.88 3.65
C ILE A 65 8.14 14.46 2.65
N ARG A 66 8.35 15.72 2.24
CA ARG A 66 7.41 16.44 1.36
C ARG A 66 7.34 15.79 -0.03
N GLU A 67 8.49 15.43 -0.59
CA GLU A 67 8.58 14.70 -1.86
C GLU A 67 7.85 13.35 -1.79
N ARG A 68 8.07 12.56 -0.74
CA ARG A 68 7.39 11.26 -0.56
C ARG A 68 5.88 11.41 -0.38
N LEU A 69 5.41 12.46 0.31
CA LEU A 69 3.98 12.74 0.44
C LEU A 69 3.35 13.07 -0.93
N ASP A 70 4.05 13.80 -1.79
CA ASP A 70 3.58 14.09 -3.16
C ASP A 70 3.49 12.81 -4.01
N GLU A 71 4.46 11.91 -3.90
CA GLU A 71 4.41 10.59 -4.57
C GLU A 71 3.18 9.78 -4.14
N ILE A 72 2.86 9.77 -2.83
CA ILE A 72 1.66 9.12 -2.31
C ILE A 72 0.39 9.76 -2.86
N TRP A 73 0.34 11.09 -2.93
CA TRP A 73 -0.82 11.80 -3.46
C TRP A 73 -1.09 11.44 -4.93
N GLN A 74 -0.04 11.32 -5.75
CA GLN A 74 -0.17 10.86 -7.13
C GLN A 74 -0.63 9.40 -7.21
N LEU A 75 -0.10 8.53 -6.35
CA LEU A 75 -0.51 7.13 -6.32
C LEU A 75 -1.98 6.98 -5.89
N GLN A 76 -2.42 7.78 -4.91
CA GLN A 76 -3.82 7.80 -4.45
C GLN A 76 -4.76 8.27 -5.58
N ARG A 77 -4.38 9.30 -6.34
CA ARG A 77 -5.13 9.73 -7.53
C ARG A 77 -5.24 8.62 -8.57
N ARG A 78 -4.15 7.90 -8.83
CA ARG A 78 -4.11 6.78 -9.78
C ARG A 78 -5.04 5.63 -9.35
N ILE A 79 -5.05 5.29 -8.06
CA ILE A 79 -5.95 4.26 -7.51
C ILE A 79 -7.41 4.69 -7.62
N LEU A 80 -7.72 5.93 -7.23
CA LEU A 80 -9.08 6.48 -7.31
C LEU A 80 -9.56 6.59 -8.76
N SER A 81 -8.66 6.85 -9.72
CA SER A 81 -9.01 6.89 -11.13
C SER A 81 -9.14 5.52 -11.77
N SER A 82 -8.44 4.48 -11.27
CA SER A 82 -8.57 3.11 -11.80
C SER A 82 -9.76 2.34 -11.22
N GLN A 83 -10.31 2.80 -10.09
CA GLN A 83 -11.52 2.25 -9.48
C GLN A 83 -12.85 2.78 -10.09
N ARG A 84 -12.78 3.68 -11.07
CA ARG A 84 -13.95 4.30 -11.72
C ARG A 84 -14.15 3.76 -13.13
#